data_AF-R6C6H1-F1
#
_entry.id   AF-R6C6H1-F1
#
_cell.length_a   1.000
_cell.length_b   1.000
_cell.length_c   1.000
_cell.angle_alpha   90.00
_cell.angle_beta   90.00
_cell.angle_gamma   90.00
#
_symmetry.space_group_name_H-M   'P 1'
#
loop_
_entity.id
_entity.type
_entity.pdbx_description
1 polymer ?
#
loop_
_entity_poly.entity_id
_entity_poly.type
_entity_poly.pdbx_seq_one_letter_code
_entity_poly.pdbx_strand_id
1 'polypeptide(L)' 'MARGQRKSIDEKIREKEELIGALKVRIQSEERELNDLITEKRNKEAEAITRMLAEAGISMEEAKDLIAQHVADLKTA' A
#
# COMPACT_ATOMS: atom_id res chain seq x y z
N MET A 1 43.96 -25.59 18.48
CA MET A 1 42.48 -25.43 18.41
C MET A 1 42.09 -24.17 19.17
N ALA A 2 41.81 -23.07 18.48
CA ALA A 2 41.25 -21.88 19.11
C ALA A 2 39.73 -22.03 19.15
N ARG A 3 39.20 -22.73 20.15
CA ARG A 3 37.77 -22.62 20.47
C ARG A 3 37.61 -21.27 21.16
N GLY A 4 37.37 -20.23 20.36
CA GLY A 4 37.08 -18.90 20.86
C GLY A 4 36.01 -18.96 21.96
N GLN A 5 36.16 -18.09 22.96
CA GLN A 5 35.25 -17.98 24.10
C GLN A 5 33.81 -17.99 23.61
N ARG A 6 32.99 -18.91 24.12
CA ARG A 6 31.57 -18.94 23.78
C ARG A 6 30.93 -17.67 24.33
N LYS A 7 30.22 -16.92 23.47
CA LYS A 7 29.41 -15.76 23.88
C LYS A 7 28.54 -16.12 25.09
N SER A 8 28.43 -15.19 26.04
CA SER A 8 27.56 -15.32 27.20
C SER A 8 26.09 -15.37 26.77
N ILE A 9 25.21 -15.82 27.67
CA ILE A 9 23.76 -15.77 27.42
C ILE A 9 23.30 -14.31 27.30
N ASP A 10 23.84 -13.41 28.11
CA ASP A 10 23.49 -11.98 28.08
C ASP A 10 23.88 -11.31 26.75
N GLU A 11 25.04 -11.64 26.19
CA GLU A 11 25.46 -11.16 24.86
C GLU A 11 24.50 -11.64 23.77
N LYS A 12 24.10 -12.92 23.82
CA LYS A 12 23.12 -13.46 22.87
C LYS A 12 21.75 -12.81 23.00
N ILE A 13 21.32 -12.48 24.22
CA ILE A 13 20.06 -11.77 24.47
C ILE A 13 20.13 -10.37 23.85
N ARG A 14 21.19 -9.61 24.13
CA ARG A 14 21.38 -8.27 23.55
C ARG A 14 21.37 -8.28 22.02
N GLU A 15 22.08 -9.22 21.41
CA GLU A 15 22.08 -9.38 19.94
C GLU A 15 20.68 -9.65 19.38
N LYS A 16 19.84 -10.39 20.11
CA LYS A 16 18.45 -10.63 19.71
C LYS A 16 17.58 -9.41 19.88
N GLU A 17 17.74 -8.66 20.97
CA GLU A 17 17.01 -7.41 21.21
C GLU A 17 17.34 -6.35 20.15
N GLU A 18 18.62 -6.18 19.82
CA GLU A 18 19.10 -5.29 18.76
C GLU A 18 18.54 -5.69 17.40
N LEU A 19 18.57 -6.99 17.07
CA LEU A 19 18.01 -7.51 15.83
C LEU A 19 16.50 -7.25 15.75
N ILE A 20 15.76 -7.47 16.83
CA ILE A 20 14.32 -7.18 16.89
C ILE A 20 14.08 -5.68 16.69
N GLY A 21 14.88 -4.82 17.32
CA GLY A 21 14.81 -3.37 17.14
C GLY A 21 15.01 -2.97 15.68
N ALA A 22 16.06 -3.48 15.03
CA ALA A 22 16.33 -3.21 13.62
C ALA A 22 15.20 -3.70 12.70
N LEU A 23 14.66 -4.89 12.97
CA LEU A 23 13.53 -5.44 12.21
C LEU A 23 12.26 -4.59 12.37
N LYS A 24 11.98 -4.07 13.57
CA LYS A 24 10.84 -3.16 13.78
C LYS A 24 10.95 -1.88 12.97
N VAL A 25 12.15 -1.26 12.95
CA VAL A 25 12.40 -0.07 12.13
C VAL A 25 12.20 -0.38 10.65
N ARG A 26 12.68 -1.55 10.19
CA ARG A 26 12.47 -1.99 8.82
C ARG A 26 10.98 -2.16 8.50
N ILE A 27 10.23 -2.85 9.35
CA ILE A 27 8.77 -3.03 9.17
C ILE A 27 8.08 -1.67 9.00
N GLN A 28 8.38 -0.70 9.87
CA GLN A 28 7.79 0.64 9.79
C GLN A 28 8.13 1.36 8.47
N SER A 29 9.35 1.18 7.95
CA SER A 29 9.74 1.73 6.66
C SER A 29 8.97 1.10 5.50
N GLU A 30 8.86 -0.22 5.49
CA GLU A 30 8.17 -0.98 4.44
C GLU A 30 6.66 -0.71 4.47
N GLU A 31 6.06 -0.55 5.65
CA GLU A 31 4.67 -0.13 5.81
C GLU A 31 4.41 1.27 5.23
N ARG A 32 5.34 2.20 5.40
CA ARG A 32 5.24 3.53 4.80
C ARG A 32 5.32 3.45 3.28
N GLU A 33 6.32 2.75 2.75
CA GLU A 33 6.49 2.58 1.31
C GLU A 33 5.27 1.89 0.66
N LEU A 34 4.70 0.88 1.32
CA LEU A 34 3.47 0.24 0.87
C LEU A 34 2.30 1.24 0.81
N ASN A 35 2.12 2.10 1.81
CA ASN A 35 1.06 3.11 1.81
C ASN A 35 1.26 4.15 0.70
N ASP A 36 2.51 4.54 0.43
CA ASP A 36 2.85 5.45 -0.66
C ASP A 36 2.49 4.82 -2.02
N LEU A 37 2.87 3.54 -2.23
CA LEU A 37 2.53 2.79 -3.45
C LEU A 37 1.02 2.60 -3.64
N ILE A 38 0.27 2.33 -2.57
CA ILE A 38 -1.20 2.24 -2.62
C ILE A 38 -1.80 3.58 -3.05
N THR A 39 -1.29 4.69 -2.51
CA THR A 39 -1.75 6.04 -2.84
C THR A 39 -1.44 6.37 -4.29
N GLU A 40 -0.22 6.10 -4.75
CA GLU A 40 0.19 6.29 -6.14
C GLU A 40 -0.68 5.49 -7.11
N LYS A 41 -0.96 4.22 -6.79
CA LYS A 41 -1.84 3.37 -7.59
C LYS A 41 -3.24 3.97 -7.72
N ARG A 42 -3.84 4.40 -6.60
CA ARG A 42 -5.18 5.02 -6.60
C ARG A 42 -5.22 6.30 -7.43
N ASN A 43 -4.16 7.12 -7.36
CA ASN A 43 -4.06 8.33 -8.16
C ASN A 43 -3.95 8.00 -9.66
N LYS A 44 -3.12 7.02 -10.04
CA LYS A 44 -3.01 6.55 -11.43
C LYS A 44 -4.32 6.01 -11.98
N GLU A 45 -5.06 5.25 -11.18
CA GLU A 45 -6.40 4.75 -11.55
C GLU A 45 -7.40 5.91 -11.74
N ALA A 46 -7.42 6.88 -10.83
CA ALA A 46 -8.27 8.06 -10.95
C ALA A 46 -7.92 8.88 -12.21
N GLU A 47 -6.63 9.12 -12.45
CA GLU A 47 -6.18 9.81 -13.67
C GLU A 47 -6.55 9.06 -14.94
N ALA A 48 -6.43 7.72 -14.95
CA ALA A 48 -6.84 6.91 -16.09
C ALA A 48 -8.33 7.08 -16.39
N ILE A 49 -9.19 7.04 -15.36
CA ILE A 49 -10.62 7.29 -15.50
C ILE A 49 -10.88 8.72 -16.01
N THR A 50 -10.23 9.73 -15.42
CA THR A 50 -10.39 11.13 -15.86
C THR A 50 -9.97 11.32 -17.32
N ARG A 51 -8.86 10.70 -17.76
CA ARG A 51 -8.43 10.71 -19.16
C ARG A 51 -9.46 10.06 -20.07
N MET A 52 -9.97 8.88 -19.70
CA MET A 52 -11.02 8.20 -20.48
C MET A 52 -12.29 9.04 -20.62
N LEU A 53 -12.74 9.70 -19.54
CA LEU A 53 -13.90 10.60 -19.59
C LEU A 53 -13.64 11.80 -20.51
N ALA A 54 -12.46 12.41 -20.44
CA ALA A 54 -12.08 13.52 -21.30
C ALA A 54 -12.01 13.12 -22.78
N GLU A 55 -11.46 11.94 -23.09
CA GLU A 55 -11.41 11.39 -24.45
C GLU A 55 -12.81 11.09 -25.02
N ALA A 56 -13.73 10.65 -24.17
CA ALA A 56 -15.12 10.43 -24.52
C ALA A 56 -15.95 11.73 -24.61
N GLY A 57 -15.38 12.88 -24.22
CA GLY A 57 -16.10 14.15 -24.12
C GLY A 57 -17.18 14.16 -23.03
N ILE A 58 -17.08 13.25 -22.05
CA ILE A 58 -18.05 13.07 -20.97
C ILE A 58 -17.60 13.91 -19.78
N SER A 59 -18.47 14.80 -19.32
CA SER A 59 -18.24 15.55 -18.09
C SER A 59 -18.35 14.66 -16.84
N MET A 60 -17.76 15.10 -15.74
CA MET A 60 -17.83 14.34 -14.49
C MET A 60 -19.26 14.16 -13.98
N GLU A 61 -20.15 15.14 -14.21
CA GLU A 61 -21.57 15.02 -13.83
C GLU A 61 -22.31 14.03 -14.73
N GLU A 62 -22.13 14.08 -16.04
CA GLU A 62 -22.73 13.09 -16.95
C GLU A 62 -22.27 11.67 -16.63
N ALA A 63 -21.01 11.48 -16.26
CA ALA A 63 -20.51 10.19 -15.82
C ALA A 63 -21.18 9.70 -14.51
N LYS A 64 -21.44 10.60 -13.55
CA LYS A 64 -22.18 10.24 -12.33
C LYS A 64 -23.61 9.83 -12.67
N ASP A 65 -24.27 10.56 -13.54
CA ASP A 65 -25.65 10.28 -13.97
C ASP A 65 -25.74 8.92 -14.68
N LEU A 66 -24.81 8.63 -15.60
CA LEU A 66 -24.71 7.35 -16.30
C LEU A 66 -24.49 6.17 -15.33
N ILE A 67 -23.60 6.35 -14.33
CA ILE A 67 -23.35 5.33 -13.31
C ILE A 67 -24.60 5.14 -12.44
N ALA A 68 -25.25 6.22 -12.02
CA ALA A 68 -26.46 6.16 -11.20
C ALA A 68 -27.60 5.44 -11.93
N GLN A 69 -27.78 5.73 -13.22
CA GLN A 69 -28.76 5.06 -14.07
C GLN A 69 -28.46 3.56 -14.19
N HIS A 70 -27.21 3.18 -14.49
CA HIS A 70 -26.82 1.77 -14.57
C HIS A 70 -27.09 1.00 -13.26
N VAL A 71 -26.80 1.63 -12.11
CA VAL A 71 -27.08 1.04 -10.79
C VAL A 71 -28.59 0.91 -10.54
N ALA A 72 -29.40 1.86 -11.01
CA ALA A 72 -30.86 1.78 -10.89
C ALA A 72 -31.41 0.63 -11.74
N ASP A 73 -30.94 0.49 -12.98
CA ASP A 73 -31.37 -0.56 -13.90
C ASP A 73 -31.05 -1.96 -13.35
N LEU A 74 -29.87 -2.14 -12.73
CA LEU A 74 -29.47 -3.39 -12.07
C LEU A 74 -30.35 -3.77 -10.87
N LYS A 75 -30.98 -2.80 -10.20
CA LYS A 75 -31.89 -3.07 -9.06
C LYS A 75 -33.30 -3.43 -9.49
N THR A 76 -33.64 -3.16 -10.75
CA THR A 76 -34.96 -3.44 -11.34
C THR A 76 -35.00 -4.74 -12.15
N ALA A 77 -33.84 -5.36 -12.40
CA ALA A 77 -33.67 -6.67 -13.04
C ALA A 77 -33.60 -7.80 -12.01
#